data_AF-A0A9D1CNE4-F1
#
_entry.id   AF-A0A9D1CNE4-F1
#
_cell.length_a   1.000
_cell.length_b   1.000
_cell.length_c   1.000
_cell.angle_alpha   90.00
_cell.angle_beta   90.00
_cell.angle_gamma   90.00
#
_symmetry.space_group_name_H-M   'P 1'
#
loop_
_entity.id
_entity.type
_entity.pdbx_description
1 polymer ?
#
loop_
_entity_poly.entity_id
_entity_poly.type
_entity_poly.pdbx_seq_one_letter_code
_entity_poly.pdbx_strand_id
1 'polypeptide(L)'
;MAAARPNLDRMAAMGLRFENFFCTSPVCSPARQPLPGRSFVPWLTQPDLPQPAPVVVFDEYGPVRMIRRRDGKLVLRYPDGPDEFYDLARDPDEEHNLYGQPQCEERIAALRRELEAWFDRYADPGFDARQEAVTGTGQHDRPGSYAVSEDRCGPRPRYVLGE
;
A
#
# COMPACT_ATOMS: atom_id res chain seq x y z
N MET A 1 -31.35 0.12 -9.81
CA MET A 1 -30.74 1.34 -10.40
C MET A 1 -29.76 1.89 -9.39
N ALA A 2 -28.48 2.03 -9.75
CA ALA A 2 -27.50 2.68 -8.88
C ALA A 2 -27.80 4.18 -8.80
N ALA A 3 -27.79 4.76 -7.60
CA ALA A 3 -27.96 6.20 -7.42
C ALA A 3 -26.81 6.95 -8.10
N ALA A 4 -27.14 7.97 -8.91
CA ALA A 4 -26.16 8.82 -9.57
C ALA A 4 -25.31 9.57 -8.52
N ARG A 5 -23.98 9.42 -8.57
CA ARG A 5 -23.04 10.03 -7.62
C ARG A 5 -22.03 10.87 -8.40
N PRO A 6 -22.45 12.00 -9.00
CA PRO A 6 -21.67 12.71 -10.00
C PRO A 6 -20.27 13.15 -9.52
N ASN A 7 -20.11 13.47 -8.23
CA ASN A 7 -18.80 13.83 -7.67
C ASN A 7 -17.91 12.59 -7.44
N LEU A 8 -18.50 11.47 -7.01
CA LEU A 8 -17.76 10.21 -6.83
C LEU A 8 -17.34 9.63 -8.18
N ASP A 9 -18.24 9.67 -9.17
CA ASP A 9 -17.99 9.18 -10.52
C ASP A 9 -16.90 10.04 -11.20
N ARG A 10 -16.94 11.35 -11.01
CA ARG A 10 -15.87 12.27 -11.45
C ARG A 10 -14.55 11.96 -10.77
N MET A 11 -14.53 11.78 -9.44
CA MET A 11 -13.30 11.40 -8.72
C MET A 11 -12.76 10.04 -9.18
N ALA A 12 -13.62 9.06 -9.45
CA ALA A 12 -13.22 7.76 -9.97
C ALA A 12 -12.65 7.86 -11.40
N ALA A 13 -13.22 8.71 -12.24
CA ALA A 13 -12.71 8.97 -13.60
C ALA A 13 -11.37 9.74 -13.61
N MET A 14 -11.12 10.57 -12.58
CA MET A 14 -9.90 11.37 -12.44
C MET A 14 -8.81 10.68 -11.60
N GLY A 15 -9.17 9.64 -10.86
CA GLY A 15 -8.33 8.95 -9.90
C GLY A 15 -7.81 7.61 -10.41
N LEU A 16 -7.16 6.87 -9.50
CA LEU A 16 -6.90 5.46 -9.71
C LEU A 16 -8.12 4.67 -9.27
N ARG A 17 -8.86 4.11 -10.22
CA ARG A 17 -9.86 3.08 -9.91
C ARG A 17 -9.11 1.76 -9.83
N PHE A 18 -8.99 1.21 -8.62
CA PHE A 18 -8.57 -0.17 -8.49
C PHE A 18 -9.79 -1.06 -8.75
N GLU A 19 -9.81 -1.73 -9.89
CA GLU A 19 -10.91 -2.64 -10.23
C GLU A 19 -10.83 -3.94 -9.41
N ASN A 20 -9.60 -4.35 -9.04
CA ASN A 20 -9.30 -5.48 -8.18
C ASN A 20 -8.29 -5.04 -7.09
N PHE A 21 -8.77 -4.67 -5.91
CA PHE A 21 -7.91 -4.36 -4.76
C PHE A 21 -8.35 -5.13 -3.52
N PHE A 22 -7.47 -6.01 -3.05
CA PHE A 22 -7.63 -6.74 -1.80
C PHE A 22 -6.76 -6.07 -0.74
N CYS A 23 -7.33 -5.13 0.02
CA CYS A 23 -6.69 -4.65 1.24
C CYS A 23 -6.89 -5.72 2.31
N THR A 24 -5.90 -6.57 2.54
CA THR A 24 -5.99 -7.62 3.55
C THR A 24 -5.98 -7.08 4.97
N SER A 25 -5.58 -5.80 5.17
CA SER A 25 -5.51 -5.18 6.50
C SER A 25 -5.52 -3.64 6.49
N PRO A 26 -6.68 -2.97 6.54
CA PRO A 26 -6.71 -1.54 6.81
C PRO A 26 -6.39 -1.28 8.29
N VAL A 27 -5.19 -0.79 8.58
CA VAL A 27 -4.79 -0.37 9.94
C VAL A 27 -5.04 1.12 10.14
N CYS A 28 -5.90 1.45 11.10
CA CYS A 28 -6.09 2.82 11.58
C CYS A 28 -5.11 3.09 12.73
N SER A 29 -4.07 3.88 12.50
CA SER A 29 -3.14 4.28 13.57
C SER A 29 -3.68 5.50 14.33
N PRO A 30 -3.76 5.46 15.68
CA PRO A 30 -4.11 6.64 16.46
C PRO A 30 -3.02 7.72 16.29
N ALA A 31 -3.42 8.89 15.78
CA ALA A 31 -2.49 9.94 15.37
C ALA A 31 -1.83 10.64 16.58
N ARG A 32 -0.59 10.27 16.92
CA ARG A 32 0.33 11.10 17.73
C ARG A 32 1.31 11.93 16.87
N GLN A 33 1.29 11.74 15.54
CA GLN A 33 2.15 12.42 14.56
C GLN A 33 1.35 12.75 13.28
N PRO A 34 1.78 13.74 12.46
CA PRO A 34 1.15 14.00 11.17
C PRO A 34 1.23 12.76 10.28
N LEU A 35 0.07 12.19 9.97
CA LEU A 35 -0.04 11.01 9.12
C LEU A 35 0.30 11.38 7.66
N PRO A 36 0.90 10.46 6.88
CA PRO A 36 1.27 10.71 5.48
C PRO A 36 0.04 10.85 4.55
N GLY A 37 -1.14 10.41 4.99
CA GLY A 37 -2.38 10.49 4.24
C GLY A 37 -2.97 11.90 4.18
N ARG A 38 -3.72 12.17 3.11
CA ARG A 38 -4.52 13.39 2.96
C ARG A 38 -6.00 13.05 2.87
N SER A 39 -6.83 13.88 3.49
CA SER A 39 -8.28 13.73 3.40
C SER A 39 -8.77 14.02 1.98
N PHE A 40 -9.66 13.18 1.47
CA PHE A 40 -10.35 13.39 0.20
C PHE A 40 -11.59 14.29 0.29
N VAL A 41 -12.01 14.66 1.51
CA VAL A 41 -13.22 15.47 1.76
C VAL A 41 -13.24 16.77 0.92
N PRO A 42 -12.14 17.52 0.74
CA PRO A 42 -12.15 18.71 -0.10
C PRO A 42 -12.64 18.43 -1.53
N TRP A 43 -12.12 17.39 -2.19
CA TRP A 43 -12.52 17.04 -3.57
C TRP A 43 -13.90 16.39 -3.67
N LEU A 44 -14.39 15.77 -2.59
CA LEU A 44 -15.76 15.27 -2.52
C LEU A 44 -16.80 16.40 -2.39
N THR A 45 -16.41 17.52 -1.77
CA THR A 45 -17.32 18.62 -1.43
C THR A 45 -17.16 19.85 -2.32
N GLN A 46 -16.00 20.04 -2.94
CA GLN A 46 -15.65 21.21 -3.75
C GLN A 46 -15.10 20.74 -5.11
N PRO A 47 -15.95 20.68 -6.15
CA PRO A 47 -15.59 20.07 -7.43
C PRO A 47 -14.59 20.89 -8.26
N ASP A 48 -14.42 22.18 -7.96
CA ASP A 48 -13.58 23.11 -8.71
C ASP A 48 -12.16 23.22 -8.14
N LEU A 49 -11.82 22.43 -7.12
CA LEU A 49 -10.47 22.40 -6.59
C LEU A 49 -9.46 21.90 -7.64
N PRO A 50 -8.23 22.43 -7.65
CA PRO A 50 -7.14 21.87 -8.45
C PRO A 50 -6.98 20.37 -8.20
N GLN A 51 -6.51 19.65 -9.22
CA GLN A 51 -6.32 18.21 -9.15
C GLN A 51 -5.44 17.85 -7.93
N PRO A 52 -5.80 16.83 -7.13
CA PRO A 52 -4.96 16.41 -6.03
C PRO A 52 -3.61 15.91 -6.55
N ALA A 53 -2.61 15.91 -5.69
CA ALA A 53 -1.38 15.18 -5.97
C ALA A 53 -1.72 13.71 -6.29
N PRO A 54 -0.97 13.05 -7.20
CA PRO A 54 -1.21 11.66 -7.54
C PRO A 54 -1.25 10.77 -6.30
N VAL A 55 -2.20 9.84 -6.27
CA VAL A 55 -2.25 8.81 -5.23
C VAL A 55 -1.06 7.86 -5.43
N VAL A 56 -0.33 7.62 -4.36
CA VAL A 56 0.75 6.64 -4.29
C VAL A 56 0.45 5.71 -3.13
N VAL A 57 0.58 4.42 -3.37
CA VAL A 57 0.43 3.39 -2.33
C VAL A 57 1.81 2.85 -2.00
N PHE A 58 2.11 2.82 -0.70
CA PHE A 58 3.28 2.15 -0.14
C PHE A 58 2.77 0.99 0.69
N ASP A 59 3.44 -0.15 0.59
CA ASP A 59 3.07 -1.37 1.32
C ASP A 59 4.30 -2.11 1.81
N GLU A 60 4.15 -2.81 2.94
CA GLU A 60 5.18 -3.66 3.53
C GLU A 60 4.54 -4.94 4.08
N TYR A 61 5.04 -6.09 3.65
CA TYR A 61 4.56 -7.38 4.09
C TYR A 61 5.72 -8.35 4.28
N GLY A 62 6.12 -8.54 5.54
CA GLY A 62 7.37 -9.24 5.87
C GLY A 62 8.56 -8.58 5.17
N PRO A 63 9.46 -9.35 4.53
CA PRO A 63 10.64 -8.78 3.90
C PRO A 63 10.36 -8.27 2.49
N VAL A 64 9.16 -7.72 2.24
CA VAL A 64 8.72 -7.22 0.94
C VAL A 64 8.22 -5.80 1.10
N ARG A 65 8.68 -4.90 0.22
CA ARG A 65 8.16 -3.54 0.10
C ARG A 65 7.64 -3.27 -1.29
N MET A 66 6.57 -2.49 -1.39
CA MET A 66 5.97 -2.12 -2.67
C MET A 66 5.69 -0.62 -2.73
N ILE A 67 5.92 -0.03 -3.90
CA ILE A 67 5.40 1.28 -4.29
C ILE A 67 4.54 1.13 -5.55
N ARG A 68 3.33 1.66 -5.51
CA ARG A 68 2.37 1.67 -6.62
C ARG A 68 1.94 3.10 -6.91
N ARG A 69 2.20 3.55 -8.13
CA ARG A 69 1.69 4.82 -8.70
C ARG A 69 0.48 4.55 -9.58
N ARG A 70 0.17 5.42 -10.56
CA ARG A 70 -0.89 5.18 -11.54
C ARG A 70 -0.47 4.21 -12.63
N ASP A 71 0.77 4.34 -13.04
CA ASP A 71 1.33 3.81 -14.27
C ASP A 71 2.44 2.79 -14.00
N GLY A 72 2.89 2.63 -12.76
CA GLY A 72 3.91 1.65 -12.41
C GLY A 72 3.71 1.05 -11.03
N LYS A 73 4.23 -0.17 -10.83
CA LYS A 73 4.37 -0.85 -9.55
C LYS A 73 5.74 -1.47 -9.46
N LEU A 74 6.45 -1.21 -8.36
CA LEU A 74 7.72 -1.83 -8.02
C LEU A 74 7.54 -2.63 -6.75
N VAL A 75 7.95 -3.89 -6.75
CA VAL A 75 7.98 -4.80 -5.60
C VAL A 75 9.42 -5.23 -5.37
N LEU A 76 9.95 -4.94 -4.18
CA LEU A 76 11.29 -5.32 -3.77
C LEU A 76 11.21 -6.40 -2.70
N ARG A 77 11.91 -7.51 -2.91
CA ARG A 77 11.97 -8.62 -1.95
C ARG A 77 13.37 -8.72 -1.38
N TYR A 78 13.48 -8.72 -0.07
CA TYR A 78 14.75 -8.76 0.63
C TYR A 78 15.03 -10.18 1.17
N PRO A 79 16.30 -10.59 1.25
CA PRO A 79 17.49 -9.85 0.78
C PRO A 79 17.76 -9.97 -0.72
N ASP A 80 17.25 -11.00 -1.39
CA ASP A 80 17.79 -11.45 -2.69
C ASP A 80 16.78 -11.41 -3.85
N GLY A 81 15.61 -10.81 -3.67
CA GLY A 81 14.54 -10.83 -4.68
C GLY A 81 13.73 -12.14 -4.68
N PRO A 82 13.18 -12.56 -5.83
CA PRO A 82 13.19 -11.82 -7.09
C PRO A 82 12.36 -10.52 -6.99
N ASP A 83 12.91 -9.44 -7.52
CA ASP A 83 12.23 -8.15 -7.61
C ASP A 83 11.31 -8.11 -8.84
N GLU A 84 10.26 -7.29 -8.77
CA GLU A 84 9.28 -7.15 -9.84
C GLU A 84 8.99 -5.69 -10.17
N PHE A 85 8.84 -5.40 -11.45
CA PHE A 85 8.38 -4.10 -11.93
C PHE A 85 7.35 -4.29 -13.05
N TYR A 86 6.20 -3.64 -12.91
CA TYR A 86 5.11 -3.70 -13.88
C TYR A 86 4.77 -2.30 -14.40
N ASP A 87 4.65 -2.18 -15.73
CA ASP A 87 4.16 -0.96 -16.39
C ASP A 87 2.64 -1.00 -16.51
N LEU A 88 1.96 -0.55 -15.46
CA LEU A 88 0.51 -0.68 -15.31
C LEU A 88 -0.32 0.21 -16.24
N ALA A 89 0.34 1.05 -17.05
CA ALA A 89 -0.30 1.70 -18.19
C ALA A 89 -0.51 0.74 -19.38
N ARG A 90 0.32 -0.29 -19.51
CA ARG A 90 0.32 -1.27 -20.62
C ARG A 90 -0.08 -2.67 -20.18
N ASP A 91 0.26 -3.02 -18.94
CA ASP A 91 0.07 -4.34 -18.32
C ASP A 91 -0.71 -4.18 -17.02
N PRO A 92 -2.00 -3.77 -17.06
CA PRO A 92 -2.78 -3.50 -15.85
C PRO A 92 -3.00 -4.74 -14.97
N ASP A 93 -2.90 -5.93 -15.55
CA ASP A 93 -3.10 -7.22 -14.90
C ASP A 93 -1.81 -7.84 -14.34
N GLU A 94 -0.68 -7.12 -14.42
CA GLU A 94 0.61 -7.52 -13.82
C GLU A 94 1.13 -8.87 -14.37
N GLU A 95 0.92 -9.14 -15.65
CA GLU A 95 1.31 -10.42 -16.27
C GLU A 95 2.79 -10.44 -16.70
N HIS A 96 3.40 -9.27 -16.91
CA HIS A 96 4.72 -9.14 -17.52
C HIS A 96 5.69 -8.40 -16.61
N ASN A 97 6.52 -9.14 -15.86
CA ASN A 97 7.58 -8.56 -15.06
C ASN A 97 8.68 -7.95 -15.98
N LEU A 98 8.87 -6.64 -15.89
CA LEU A 98 9.86 -5.85 -16.62
C LEU A 98 11.10 -5.50 -15.78
N TYR A 99 11.24 -6.08 -14.59
CA TYR A 99 12.42 -5.87 -13.75
C TYR A 99 13.70 -6.38 -14.45
N GLY A 100 14.76 -5.59 -14.40
CA GLY A 100 16.03 -5.90 -15.07
C GLY A 100 16.08 -5.58 -16.57
N GLN A 101 14.98 -5.07 -17.15
CA GLN A 101 14.99 -4.58 -18.53
C GLN A 101 15.67 -3.20 -18.60
N PRO A 102 16.67 -3.00 -19.49
CA PRO A 102 17.44 -1.76 -19.58
C PRO A 102 16.56 -0.51 -19.79
N GLN A 103 15.44 -0.66 -20.50
CA GLN A 103 14.53 0.45 -20.81
C GLN A 103 13.71 0.91 -19.58
N CYS A 104 13.69 0.12 -18.51
CA CYS A 104 12.95 0.40 -17.28
C CYS A 104 13.85 0.84 -16.11
N GLU A 105 15.18 0.75 -16.24
CA GLU A 105 16.14 0.99 -15.15
C GLU A 105 15.98 2.36 -14.48
N GLU A 106 15.86 3.43 -15.28
CA GLU A 106 15.71 4.79 -14.73
C GLU A 106 14.43 4.93 -13.90
N ARG A 107 13.33 4.36 -14.40
CA ARG A 107 12.02 4.40 -13.75
C ARG A 107 12.01 3.56 -12.48
N ILE A 108 12.62 2.37 -12.51
CA ILE A 108 12.82 1.51 -11.34
C ILE A 108 13.66 2.24 -10.28
N ALA A 109 14.77 2.87 -10.68
CA ALA A 109 15.63 3.60 -9.78
C ALA A 109 14.91 4.81 -9.13
N ALA A 110 14.07 5.52 -9.88
CA ALA A 110 13.26 6.61 -9.36
C ALA A 110 12.24 6.12 -8.31
N LEU A 111 11.52 5.03 -8.61
CA LEU A 111 10.55 4.42 -7.68
C LEU A 111 11.25 3.87 -6.42
N ARG A 112 12.42 3.24 -6.57
CA ARG A 112 13.22 2.74 -5.45
C ARG A 112 13.62 3.87 -4.50
N ARG A 113 14.15 4.98 -5.03
CA ARG A 113 14.51 6.16 -4.21
C ARG A 113 13.31 6.74 -3.46
N GLU A 114 12.15 6.81 -4.10
CA GLU A 114 10.94 7.31 -3.46
C GLU A 114 10.45 6.36 -2.36
N LEU A 115 10.46 5.06 -2.61
CA LEU A 115 10.09 4.02 -1.65
C LEU A 115 10.98 4.09 -0.41
N GLU A 116 12.30 4.12 -0.60
CA GLU A 116 13.27 4.23 0.50
C GLU A 116 13.05 5.51 1.31
N ALA A 117 12.94 6.67 0.63
CA ALA A 117 12.69 7.95 1.31
C ALA A 117 11.38 7.99 2.10
N TRP A 118 10.35 7.24 1.67
CA TRP A 118 9.10 7.13 2.41
C TRP A 118 9.27 6.29 3.68
N PHE A 119 9.88 5.11 3.58
CA PHE A 119 10.10 4.24 4.73
C PHE A 119 11.08 4.85 5.74
N ASP A 120 12.14 5.52 5.27
CA ASP A 120 13.08 6.24 6.15
C ASP A 120 12.39 7.33 6.98
N ARG A 121 11.33 7.93 6.44
CA ARG A 121 10.60 9.01 7.09
C ARG A 121 9.51 8.53 8.04
N TYR A 122 8.83 7.44 7.70
CA TYR A 122 7.57 7.05 8.36
C TYR A 122 7.61 5.69 9.05
N ALA A 123 8.58 4.83 8.75
CA ALA A 123 8.74 3.55 9.44
C ALA A 123 9.37 3.74 10.83
N ASP A 124 9.08 2.81 11.74
CA ASP A 124 9.76 2.76 13.03
C ASP A 124 11.16 2.15 12.83
N PRO A 125 12.26 2.89 13.11
CA PRO A 125 13.61 2.37 12.94
C PRO A 125 13.93 1.20 13.89
N GLY A 126 13.16 1.01 14.96
CA GLY A 126 13.28 -0.14 15.85
C GLY A 126 12.67 -1.44 15.29
N PHE A 127 11.89 -1.35 14.21
CA PHE A 127 11.17 -2.48 13.61
C PHE A 127 11.31 -2.47 12.08
N ASP A 128 12.36 -3.12 11.57
CA ASP A 128 12.61 -3.23 10.13
C ASP A 128 12.10 -4.56 9.58
N ALA A 129 10.90 -4.55 8.97
CA ALA A 129 10.29 -5.77 8.47
C ALA A 129 11.09 -6.46 7.35
N ARG A 130 12.04 -5.77 6.71
CA ARG A 130 12.99 -6.37 5.75
C ARG A 130 13.78 -7.54 6.34
N GLN A 131 13.92 -7.58 7.66
CA GLN A 131 14.66 -8.59 8.41
C GLN A 131 13.75 -9.64 9.04
N GLU A 132 12.43 -9.49 8.89
CA GLU A 132 11.45 -10.31 9.60
C GLU A 132 10.73 -11.27 8.66
N ALA A 133 10.61 -12.53 9.08
CA ALA A 133 9.85 -13.53 8.35
C ALA A 133 8.33 -13.30 8.50
N VAL A 134 7.56 -13.71 7.49
CA VAL A 134 6.09 -13.75 7.59
C VAL A 134 5.68 -14.96 8.44
N THR A 135 5.16 -14.70 9.63
CA THR A 135 4.76 -15.75 10.59
C THR A 135 3.28 -16.12 10.52
N GLY A 136 2.46 -15.34 9.80
CA GLY A 136 1.01 -15.53 9.71
C GLY A 136 0.20 -14.97 10.89
N THR A 137 0.83 -14.27 11.83
CA THR A 137 0.17 -13.62 12.99
C THR A 137 -0.30 -12.19 12.72
N GLY A 138 -0.34 -11.78 11.45
CA GLY A 138 -0.72 -10.43 11.03
C GLY A 138 -2.05 -9.97 11.67
N GLN A 139 -2.14 -8.68 12.01
CA GLN A 139 -3.24 -8.05 12.76
C GLN A 139 -3.38 -8.47 14.23
N HIS A 140 -2.77 -9.56 14.67
CA HIS A 140 -2.88 -10.05 16.04
C HIS A 140 -1.71 -9.62 16.92
N ASP A 141 -0.49 -9.66 16.38
CA ASP A 141 0.73 -9.38 17.11
C ASP A 141 1.62 -8.36 16.37
N ARG A 142 2.67 -7.87 17.06
CA ARG A 142 3.72 -7.08 16.43
C ARG A 142 4.45 -7.92 15.35
N PRO A 143 5.11 -7.28 14.36
CA PRO A 143 5.89 -8.04 13.38
C PRO A 143 7.00 -8.85 14.08
N GLY A 144 7.58 -9.83 13.39
CA GLY A 144 8.84 -10.44 13.79
C GLY A 144 8.87 -11.36 15.02
N SER A 145 10.07 -11.82 15.35
CA SER A 145 10.32 -12.83 16.41
C SER A 145 10.02 -12.36 17.84
N TYR A 146 9.82 -11.05 18.02
CA TYR A 146 9.45 -10.40 19.27
C TYR A 146 7.93 -10.41 19.53
N ALA A 147 7.13 -10.97 18.62
CA ALA A 147 5.70 -11.17 18.79
C ALA A 147 5.39 -12.11 19.97
N VAL A 148 5.09 -11.54 21.13
CA VAL A 148 4.46 -12.24 22.24
C VAL A 148 2.95 -12.06 22.13
N SER A 149 2.19 -13.16 22.10
CA SER A 149 0.70 -13.22 21.98
C SER A 149 -0.05 -12.68 23.20
N GLU A 150 0.54 -11.70 23.88
CA GLU A 150 0.06 -11.04 25.09
C GLU A 150 -0.49 -9.63 24.77
N ASP A 151 0.07 -8.92 23.78
CA ASP A 151 -0.33 -7.56 23.34
C ASP A 151 -1.45 -7.62 22.28
N ARG A 152 -2.62 -8.17 22.62
CA ARG A 152 -3.75 -8.25 21.68
C ARG A 152 -4.48 -6.92 21.59
N CYS A 153 -4.61 -6.36 20.38
CA CYS A 153 -5.42 -5.17 20.07
C CYS A 153 -6.95 -5.36 20.25
N GLY A 154 -7.40 -6.39 20.97
CA GLY A 154 -8.82 -6.62 21.28
C GLY A 154 -9.17 -8.06 21.64
N PRO A 155 -10.38 -8.32 22.17
CA PRO A 155 -10.87 -9.68 22.42
C PRO A 155 -10.96 -10.47 21.11
N ARG A 156 -10.71 -11.79 21.17
CA ARG A 156 -10.90 -12.69 20.01
C ARG A 156 -12.34 -12.54 19.51
N PRO A 157 -12.58 -12.30 18.20
CA PRO A 157 -13.93 -12.34 17.66
C PRO A 157 -14.52 -13.71 17.99
N ARG A 158 -15.67 -13.72 18.68
CA ARG A 158 -16.43 -14.95 18.87
C ARG A 158 -17.05 -15.27 17.52
N TYR A 159 -16.57 -16.32 16.86
CA TYR A 159 -17.32 -16.92 15.77
C TYR A 159 -18.69 -17.28 16.32
N VAL A 160 -19.73 -16.66 15.76
CA VAL A 160 -21.11 -17.13 15.95
C VAL A 160 -21.18 -18.42 15.15
N LEU A 161 -20.99 -19.55 15.84
CA LEU A 161 -21.35 -20.84 15.26
C LEU A 161 -22.87 -20.77 15.08
N GLY A 162 -23.30 -20.79 13.82
CA GLY A 162 -24.72 -20.87 13.49
C GLY A 162 -25.32 -22.15 14.08
N GLU A 163 -26.51 -22.01 14.65
CA GLU A 163 -27.41 -23.14 14.89
C GLU A 163 -28.02 -23.63 13.58
#